data_AF-A0A2U9TB61-F1
#
_entry.id   AF-A0A2U9TB61-F1
#
_cell.length_a   1.000
_cell.length_b   1.000
_cell.length_c   1.000
_cell.angle_alpha   90.00
_cell.angle_beta   90.00
_cell.angle_gamma   90.00
#
_symmetry.space_group_name_H-M   'P 1'
#
loop_
_entity.id
_entity.type
_entity.pdbx_description
1 polymer ?
#
loop_
_entity_poly.entity_id
_entity_poly.type
_entity_poly.pdbx_seq_one_letter_code
_entity_poly.pdbx_strand_id
1 'polypeptide(L)'
;MFDTLIARGRVRPSAPALIALLAAVLLLGACVAPSTTGSAVAAEPPQSTDDRARTPDAGPTGAVRIDKSCKTDADCTVKNVGNCCGYYPACVNVNSPTDPEGVKAACAESGMMSVCGFPAIEGCQCVEGSCQAQSAALPAIQ
;
A
#
# COMPACT_ATOMS: atom_id res chain seq x y z
N MET A 1 -42.27 27.80 -42.24
CA MET A 1 -43.17 26.66 -42.47
C MET A 1 -42.70 25.53 -41.57
N PHE A 2 -43.56 25.12 -40.63
CA PHE A 2 -43.49 23.95 -39.74
C PHE A 2 -42.35 23.91 -38.70
N ASP A 3 -42.57 24.15 -37.40
CA ASP A 3 -43.47 23.48 -36.45
C ASP A 3 -43.02 22.05 -36.13
N THR A 4 -42.41 21.85 -34.95
CA THR A 4 -42.64 20.68 -34.08
C THR A 4 -42.13 20.98 -32.66
N LEU A 5 -43.11 21.19 -31.79
CA LEU A 5 -43.10 21.19 -30.34
C LEU A 5 -42.63 19.84 -29.73
N ILE A 6 -42.02 19.94 -28.53
CA ILE A 6 -42.24 19.11 -27.33
C ILE A 6 -42.00 17.58 -27.42
N ALA A 7 -41.03 17.07 -26.65
CA ALA A 7 -41.26 16.12 -25.54
C ALA A 7 -39.97 15.40 -25.10
N ARG A 8 -39.94 14.97 -23.82
CA ARG A 8 -38.93 14.18 -23.08
C ARG A 8 -37.88 15.05 -22.38
N GLY A 9 -38.04 15.52 -21.15
CA GLY A 9 -38.86 15.04 -20.05
C GLY A 9 -38.00 15.13 -18.79
N ARG A 10 -37.96 16.31 -18.14
CA ARG A 10 -37.46 16.42 -16.78
C ARG A 10 -38.45 15.68 -15.88
N VAL A 11 -38.13 14.43 -15.56
CA VAL A 11 -38.85 13.66 -14.56
C VAL A 11 -38.68 14.38 -13.22
N ARG A 12 -39.72 15.12 -12.80
CA ARG A 12 -39.84 15.54 -11.41
C ARG A 12 -40.27 14.30 -10.62
N PRO A 13 -39.42 13.73 -9.75
CA PRO A 13 -39.84 12.61 -8.93
C PRO A 13 -40.96 13.09 -8.00
N SER A 14 -42.08 12.38 -8.03
CA SER A 14 -43.21 12.61 -7.13
C SER A 14 -42.84 12.14 -5.71
N ALA A 15 -43.36 12.81 -4.68
CA ALA A 15 -43.15 12.50 -3.27
C ALA A 15 -43.21 11.00 -2.88
N PRO A 16 -44.08 10.12 -3.45
CA PRO A 16 -44.06 8.70 -3.10
C PRO A 16 -42.80 7.95 -3.58
N ALA A 17 -42.13 8.42 -4.64
CA ALA A 17 -40.91 7.79 -5.16
C ALA A 17 -39.67 8.07 -4.28
N LEU A 18 -39.64 9.22 -3.61
CA LEU A 18 -38.62 9.55 -2.60
C LEU A 18 -38.76 8.67 -1.34
N ILE A 19 -40.01 8.36 -0.93
CA ILE A 19 -40.28 7.50 0.23
C ILE A 19 -39.85 6.05 -0.06
N ALA A 20 -40.07 5.56 -1.28
CA ALA A 20 -39.62 4.22 -1.69
C ALA A 20 -38.09 4.09 -1.73
N LEU A 21 -37.36 5.14 -2.13
CA LEU A 21 -35.89 5.14 -2.13
C LEU A 21 -35.30 5.19 -0.70
N LEU A 22 -35.92 5.95 0.21
CA LEU A 22 -35.52 6.01 1.62
C LEU A 22 -35.71 4.68 2.34
N ALA A 23 -36.78 3.93 2.03
CA ALA A 23 -37.02 2.60 2.61
C ALA A 23 -35.96 1.56 2.18
N ALA A 24 -35.38 1.68 0.98
CA ALA A 24 -34.35 0.77 0.50
C ALA A 24 -32.98 0.97 1.20
N VAL A 25 -32.67 2.19 1.68
CA VAL A 25 -31.40 2.49 2.37
C VAL A 25 -31.39 1.96 3.81
N LEU A 26 -32.55 1.78 4.45
CA LEU A 26 -32.68 1.29 5.83
C LEU A 26 -32.43 -0.22 6.01
N LEU A 27 -32.34 -1.00 4.92
CA LEU A 27 -32.21 -2.47 4.99
C LEU A 27 -30.75 -2.99 4.98
N LEU A 28 -29.73 -2.15 4.82
CA LEU A 28 -28.31 -2.57 4.82
C LEU A 28 -27.57 -2.39 6.17
N GLY A 29 -28.28 -2.05 7.25
CA GLY A 29 -27.67 -1.75 8.56
C GLY A 29 -27.46 -2.93 9.52
N ALA A 30 -27.36 -4.17 9.04
CA ALA A 30 -27.22 -5.36 9.91
C ALA A 30 -25.78 -5.88 9.97
N CYS A 31 -24.93 -5.20 10.75
CA CYS A 31 -23.74 -5.77 11.40
C CYS A 31 -23.36 -4.89 12.60
N VAL A 32 -24.15 -4.98 13.68
CA VAL A 32 -23.77 -4.42 15.00
C VAL A 32 -23.40 -5.59 15.90
N ALA A 33 -22.11 -5.73 16.21
CA ALA A 33 -21.61 -6.64 17.23
C ALA A 33 -22.01 -6.13 18.64
N PRO A 34 -22.28 -7.03 19.60
CA PRO A 34 -22.76 -6.67 20.93
C PRO A 34 -21.68 -5.94 21.74
N SER A 35 -21.98 -4.74 22.21
CA SER A 35 -21.19 -4.07 23.25
C SER A 35 -21.71 -4.53 24.61
N THR A 36 -20.87 -5.29 25.32
CA THR A 36 -21.09 -5.70 26.70
C THR A 36 -21.04 -4.49 27.63
N THR A 37 -22.12 -4.32 28.40
CA THR A 37 -22.21 -3.36 29.48
C THR A 37 -21.22 -3.73 30.59
N GLY A 38 -20.23 -2.88 30.82
CA GLY A 38 -19.33 -2.93 31.97
C GLY A 38 -19.27 -1.56 32.64
N SER A 39 -19.74 -1.49 33.89
CA SER A 39 -19.84 -0.30 34.74
C SER A 39 -18.51 0.45 34.94
N ALA A 40 -18.68 1.75 35.14
CA ALA A 40 -17.68 2.77 35.42
C ALA A 40 -16.66 2.47 36.51
N VAL A 41 -15.41 2.93 36.31
CA VAL A 41 -14.65 3.79 37.24
C VAL A 41 -13.76 4.73 36.42
N ALA A 42 -13.81 6.02 36.71
CA ALA A 42 -12.89 7.02 36.18
C ALA A 42 -11.48 6.79 36.76
N ALA A 43 -10.49 6.60 35.89
CA ALA A 43 -9.08 6.76 36.20
C ALA A 43 -8.38 7.34 34.96
N GLU A 44 -7.51 8.32 35.23
CA GLU A 44 -6.70 9.09 34.29
C GLU A 44 -6.02 8.21 33.22
N PRO A 45 -5.94 8.64 31.94
CA PRO A 45 -5.31 7.82 30.91
C PRO A 45 -3.82 7.65 31.24
N PRO A 46 -3.30 6.43 31.44
CA PRO A 46 -1.86 6.24 31.36
C PRO A 46 -1.45 6.61 29.93
N GLN A 47 -0.54 7.57 29.81
CA GLN A 47 0.18 7.82 28.57
C GLN A 47 0.86 6.51 28.18
N SER A 48 0.26 5.81 27.23
CA SER A 48 0.86 4.66 26.56
C SER A 48 2.03 5.19 25.75
N THR A 49 3.21 5.21 26.38
CA THR A 49 4.47 5.17 25.66
C THR A 49 4.46 3.87 24.87
N ASP A 50 4.09 3.97 23.60
CA ASP A 50 4.21 2.91 22.60
C ASP A 50 5.70 2.69 22.31
N ASP A 51 6.43 2.25 23.34
CA ASP A 51 7.69 1.53 23.24
C ASP A 51 7.38 0.08 22.85
N ARG A 52 6.54 -0.11 21.82
CA ARG A 52 6.67 -1.29 20.99
C ARG A 52 7.93 -1.08 20.19
N ALA A 53 9.04 -1.40 20.86
CA ALA A 53 10.29 -1.79 20.23
C ALA A 53 9.92 -2.55 18.96
N ARG A 54 10.18 -1.88 17.83
CA ARG A 54 10.05 -2.38 16.47
C ARG A 54 10.72 -3.73 16.45
N THR A 55 9.96 -4.78 16.67
CA THR A 55 10.47 -6.14 16.58
C THR A 55 10.78 -6.27 15.10
N PRO A 56 12.05 -6.44 14.69
CA PRO A 56 12.31 -6.75 13.30
C PRO A 56 11.57 -8.05 13.08
N ASP A 57 10.50 -8.04 12.27
CA ASP A 57 9.83 -9.24 11.78
C ASP A 57 10.90 -10.28 11.55
N ALA A 58 10.97 -11.39 12.28
CA ALA A 58 12.01 -12.37 12.01
C ALA A 58 11.65 -13.02 10.66
N GLY A 59 12.14 -12.42 9.57
CA GLY A 59 12.23 -13.09 8.28
C GLY A 59 13.07 -14.35 8.45
N PRO A 60 13.03 -15.27 7.47
CA PRO A 60 13.71 -16.56 7.58
C PRO A 60 15.14 -16.35 8.06
N THR A 61 15.48 -17.04 9.16
CA THR A 61 16.73 -16.87 9.90
C THR A 61 17.90 -17.13 8.96
N GLY A 62 18.49 -16.06 8.42
CA GLY A 62 19.53 -16.12 7.37
C GLY A 62 19.34 -15.11 6.25
N ALA A 63 18.14 -14.57 6.03
CA ALA A 63 17.91 -13.54 5.02
C ALA A 63 18.45 -12.18 5.47
N VAL A 64 19.39 -11.63 4.70
CA VAL A 64 19.89 -10.27 4.89
C VAL A 64 18.73 -9.28 4.87
N ARG A 65 18.65 -8.45 5.91
CA ARG A 65 17.61 -7.45 6.07
C ARG A 65 18.00 -6.21 5.27
N ILE A 66 17.23 -5.94 4.23
CA ILE A 66 17.37 -4.72 3.44
C ILE A 66 16.88 -3.52 4.25
N ASP A 67 17.75 -2.55 4.45
CA ASP A 67 17.42 -1.28 5.07
C ASP A 67 17.01 -0.26 4.00
N LYS A 68 15.83 0.32 4.17
CA LYS A 68 15.30 1.39 3.32
C LYS A 68 15.24 2.73 4.05
N SER A 69 15.64 2.81 5.31
CA SER A 69 15.55 4.06 6.06
C SER A 69 16.43 5.16 5.44
N CYS A 70 15.99 6.41 5.51
CA CYS A 70 16.75 7.55 5.02
C CYS A 70 16.33 8.84 5.72
N LYS A 71 17.19 9.87 5.67
CA LYS A 71 16.87 11.24 6.06
C LYS A 71 16.82 12.17 4.85
N THR A 72 17.67 11.89 3.86
CA THR A 72 17.83 12.67 2.64
C THR A 72 18.01 11.75 1.44
N ASP A 73 17.86 12.28 0.22
CA ASP A 73 18.07 11.51 -1.01
C ASP A 73 19.49 10.94 -1.12
N ALA A 74 20.48 11.62 -0.54
CA ALA A 74 21.87 11.18 -0.51
C ALA A 74 22.10 9.90 0.32
N ASP A 75 21.16 9.56 1.20
CA ASP A 75 21.21 8.31 1.96
C ASP A 75 20.74 7.11 1.12
N CYS A 76 20.17 7.35 -0.06
CA CYS A 76 19.61 6.31 -0.92
C CYS A 76 20.49 6.04 -2.14
N THR A 77 20.67 4.77 -2.45
CA THR A 77 21.39 4.34 -3.66
C THR A 77 20.71 3.11 -4.26
N VAL A 78 20.89 2.93 -5.56
CA VAL A 78 20.51 1.68 -6.23
C VAL A 78 21.54 0.61 -5.83
N LYS A 79 21.04 -0.53 -5.33
CA LYS A 79 21.84 -1.74 -5.13
C LYS A 79 21.12 -2.93 -5.73
N ASN A 80 21.89 -3.96 -6.10
CA ASN A 80 21.32 -5.26 -6.39
C ASN A 80 20.94 -5.94 -5.07
N VAL A 81 19.65 -6.12 -4.83
CA VAL A 81 19.13 -6.85 -3.65
C VAL A 81 18.85 -8.32 -3.97
N GLY A 82 18.79 -8.68 -5.25
CA GLY A 82 18.45 -10.02 -5.71
C GLY A 82 16.96 -10.37 -5.55
N ASN A 83 16.49 -11.26 -6.42
CA ASN A 83 15.21 -11.97 -6.27
C ASN A 83 15.34 -13.36 -6.93
N CYS A 84 14.28 -14.17 -6.93
CA CYS A 84 14.30 -15.49 -7.59
C CYS A 84 14.41 -15.44 -9.13
N CYS A 85 14.45 -14.25 -9.72
CA CYS A 85 14.74 -14.02 -11.13
C CYS A 85 16.17 -13.51 -11.38
N GLY A 86 17.01 -13.45 -10.35
CA GLY A 86 18.41 -13.04 -10.43
C GLY A 86 18.61 -11.58 -10.04
N TYR A 87 19.17 -10.79 -10.97
CA TYR A 87 19.48 -9.38 -10.74
C TYR A 87 18.21 -8.57 -10.50
N TYR A 88 18.18 -7.84 -9.38
CA TYR A 88 17.06 -6.99 -9.02
C TYR A 88 17.56 -5.68 -8.41
N PRO A 89 17.61 -4.59 -9.19
CA PRO A 89 18.03 -3.29 -8.69
C PRO A 89 16.92 -2.69 -7.84
N ALA A 90 17.27 -2.15 -6.68
CA ALA A 90 16.34 -1.45 -5.80
C ALA A 90 17.01 -0.28 -5.08
N CYS A 91 16.22 0.77 -4.81
CA CYS A 91 16.63 1.87 -3.95
C CYS A 91 16.60 1.43 -2.48
N VAL A 92 17.75 1.52 -1.84
CA VAL A 92 17.99 1.13 -0.45
C VAL A 92 18.95 2.12 0.20
N ASN A 93 19.11 2.05 1.51
CA ASN A 93 20.10 2.88 2.19
C ASN A 93 21.52 2.57 1.67
N VAL A 94 22.37 3.58 1.54
CA VAL A 94 23.81 3.43 1.16
C VAL A 94 24.57 2.48 2.07
N ASN A 95 24.14 2.33 3.32
CA ASN A 95 24.71 1.38 4.30
C ASN A 95 23.93 0.07 4.40
N SER A 96 22.80 -0.08 3.69
CA SER A 96 22.03 -1.33 3.69
C SER A 96 22.91 -2.51 3.22
N PRO A 97 22.92 -3.63 3.94
CA PRO A 97 23.49 -4.86 3.42
C PRO A 97 22.61 -5.38 2.28
N THR A 98 23.20 -6.18 1.38
CA THR A 98 22.49 -6.96 0.36
C THR A 98 23.14 -8.32 0.24
N ASP A 99 22.38 -9.32 -0.19
CA ASP A 99 22.90 -10.67 -0.46
C ASP A 99 22.18 -11.31 -1.66
N PRO A 100 22.44 -10.81 -2.88
CA PRO A 100 21.80 -11.35 -4.07
C PRO A 100 22.18 -12.81 -4.35
N GLU A 101 23.37 -13.26 -3.93
CA GLU A 101 23.82 -14.64 -4.12
C GLU A 101 23.12 -15.60 -3.16
N GLY A 102 22.96 -15.24 -1.88
CA GLY A 102 22.17 -16.01 -0.93
C GLY A 102 20.70 -16.10 -1.32
N VAL A 103 20.11 -15.02 -1.83
CA VAL A 103 18.75 -15.05 -2.40
C VAL A 103 18.69 -16.02 -3.59
N LYS A 104 19.65 -15.95 -4.52
CA LYS A 104 19.71 -16.87 -5.67
C LYS A 104 19.82 -18.33 -5.22
N ALA A 105 20.66 -18.61 -4.22
CA ALA A 105 20.84 -19.96 -3.68
C ALA A 105 19.55 -20.49 -3.05
N ALA A 106 18.88 -19.70 -2.22
CA ALA A 106 17.61 -20.07 -1.60
C ALA A 106 16.50 -20.31 -2.64
N CYS A 107 16.44 -19.50 -3.70
CA CYS A 107 15.50 -19.69 -4.79
C CYS A 107 15.80 -20.95 -5.63
N ALA A 108 17.07 -21.30 -5.82
CA ALA A 108 17.47 -22.53 -6.49
C ALA A 108 17.11 -23.77 -5.67
N GLU A 109 17.36 -23.74 -4.36
CA GLU A 109 17.00 -24.82 -3.43
C GLU A 109 15.49 -25.05 -3.37
N SER A 110 14.71 -23.97 -3.37
CA SER A 110 13.24 -24.02 -3.34
C SER A 110 12.59 -24.25 -4.71
N GLY A 111 13.37 -24.34 -5.80
CA GLY A 111 12.84 -24.49 -7.16
C GLY A 111 12.03 -23.29 -7.66
N MET A 112 12.19 -22.12 -7.03
CA MET A 112 11.47 -20.88 -7.36
C MET A 112 12.18 -20.02 -8.41
N MET A 113 13.32 -20.48 -8.92
CA MET A 113 14.07 -19.77 -9.96
C MET A 113 13.21 -19.56 -11.21
N SER A 114 13.16 -18.33 -11.70
CA SER A 114 12.43 -17.95 -12.90
C SER A 114 13.18 -16.86 -13.67
N VAL A 115 12.57 -16.29 -14.70
CA VAL A 115 13.10 -15.15 -15.46
C VAL A 115 12.07 -14.02 -15.43
N CYS A 116 12.50 -12.86 -14.97
CA CYS A 116 11.68 -11.66 -14.85
C CYS A 116 12.40 -10.46 -15.48
N GLY A 117 11.62 -9.44 -15.86
CA GLY A 117 12.15 -8.10 -16.05
C GLY A 117 12.25 -7.33 -14.74
N PHE A 118 12.96 -6.21 -14.76
CA PHE A 118 12.97 -5.22 -13.69
C PHE A 118 12.67 -3.84 -14.27
N PRO A 119 12.00 -2.96 -13.52
CA PRO A 119 11.74 -1.60 -13.98
C PRO A 119 13.06 -0.82 -14.10
N ALA A 120 13.11 0.10 -15.07
CA ALA A 120 14.18 1.08 -15.13
C ALA A 120 14.04 2.05 -13.93
N ILE A 121 15.13 2.22 -13.19
CA ILE A 121 15.23 3.17 -12.08
C ILE A 121 16.05 4.36 -12.58
N GLU A 122 15.46 5.54 -12.62
CA GLU A 122 16.14 6.77 -13.03
C GLU A 122 16.91 7.41 -11.87
N GLY A 123 16.46 7.16 -10.63
CA GLY A 123 17.09 7.67 -9.43
C GLY A 123 16.44 7.12 -8.16
N CYS A 124 16.99 7.48 -7.02
CA CYS A 124 16.44 7.18 -5.70
C CYS A 124 16.10 8.47 -4.97
N GLN A 125 14.99 8.46 -4.23
CA GLN A 125 14.60 9.57 -3.36
C GLN A 125 14.18 9.06 -1.98
N CYS A 126 14.38 9.89 -0.98
CA CYS A 126 13.91 9.65 0.37
C CYS A 126 12.48 10.21 0.53
N VAL A 127 11.50 9.32 0.61
CA VAL A 127 10.08 9.69 0.76
C VAL A 127 9.60 9.14 2.09
N GLU A 128 9.17 10.04 2.97
CA GLU A 128 8.62 9.68 4.29
C GLU A 128 9.58 8.80 5.12
N GLY A 129 10.88 9.08 5.01
CA GLY A 129 11.93 8.32 5.71
C GLY A 129 12.24 6.95 5.09
N SER A 130 11.79 6.69 3.86
CA SER A 130 12.03 5.44 3.13
C SER A 130 12.58 5.70 1.71
N CYS A 131 13.63 4.98 1.33
CA CYS A 131 14.22 5.02 0.00
C CYS A 131 13.24 4.42 -1.03
N GLN A 132 12.83 5.23 -1.99
CA GLN A 132 11.94 4.86 -3.08
C GLN A 132 12.59 5.09 -4.44
N ALA A 133 12.21 4.27 -5.41
CA ALA A 133 12.67 4.41 -6.79
C ALA A 133 11.90 5.52 -7.50
N GLN A 134 12.63 6.33 -8.26
CA GLN A 134 12.10 7.22 -9.26
C GLN A 134 11.98 6.43 -10.56
N SER A 135 10.74 6.12 -10.93
CA SER A 135 10.45 5.48 -12.20
C SER A 135 10.39 6.54 -13.29
N ALA A 136 10.88 6.20 -14.48
CA ALA A 136 10.64 6.98 -15.69
C ALA A 136 9.12 7.12 -15.89
N ALA A 137 8.58 8.32 -15.69
CA ALA A 137 7.19 8.58 -16.03
C ALA A 137 7.07 8.56 -17.56
N LEU A 138 6.55 7.47 -18.12
CA LEU A 138 6.03 7.51 -19.48
C LEU A 138 4.89 8.54 -19.49
N PRO A 139 4.91 9.56 -20.36
CA PRO A 139 3.82 10.52 -20.45
C PRO A 139 2.54 9.73 -20.71
N ALA A 140 1.54 9.89 -19.84
CA ALA A 140 0.21 9.36 -20.05
C ALA A 140 -0.35 10.03 -21.32
N ILE A 141 -0.35 9.30 -22.44
CA ILE A 141 -1.07 9.72 -23.62
C ILE A 141 -2.56 9.58 -23.26
N GLN A 142 -3.21 10.71 -22.99
CA GLN A 142 -4.66 10.82 -22.89
C GLN A 142 -5.29 10.96 -24.27
#